data_AF-A0A9W6FQ08-F1
#
_entry.id   AF-A0A9W6FQ08-F1
#
_cell.length_a   1.000
_cell.length_b   1.000
_cell.length_c   1.000
_cell.angle_alpha   90.00
_cell.angle_beta   90.00
_cell.angle_gamma   90.00
#
_symmetry.space_group_name_H-M   'P 1'
#
loop_
_entity.id
_entity.type
_entity.pdbx_description
1 polymer ?
#
loop_
_entity_poly.entity_id
_entity_poly.type
_entity_poly.pdbx_seq_one_letter_code
_entity_poly.pdbx_strand_id
1 'polypeptide(L)'
;MTGALVWGVKSSFVEYVEALGEVEVIAPAARDGDGRFRFPAVGAGGGYAGAVAFRAHHGAMDVVLRDPRLDGRGLSMEVDDHGHPQSRMVIAHVDEERAALAASGAVIFDFRYPPGTELAPVLVES
;
A
#
# COMPACT_ATOMS: atom_id res chain seq x y z
N MET A 1 -15.45 11.88 -10.70
CA MET A 1 -15.65 10.52 -10.18
C MET A 1 -15.29 10.54 -8.72
N THR A 2 -16.12 9.96 -7.86
CA THR A 2 -16.03 10.05 -6.39
C THR A 2 -15.80 8.69 -5.77
N GLY A 3 -14.91 7.88 -6.34
CA GLY A 3 -14.56 6.57 -5.79
C GLY A 3 -13.32 6.62 -4.88
N ALA A 4 -13.03 5.51 -4.21
CA ALA A 4 -11.78 5.33 -3.46
C ALA A 4 -11.32 3.87 -3.47
N LEU A 5 -10.01 3.66 -3.34
CA LEU A 5 -9.42 2.39 -2.97
C LEU A 5 -9.17 2.40 -1.48
N VAL A 6 -9.68 1.39 -0.78
CA VAL A 6 -9.49 1.24 0.67
C VAL A 6 -8.69 -0.03 0.93
N TRP A 7 -7.56 0.10 1.62
CA TRP A 7 -6.64 -1.01 1.85
C TRP A 7 -5.86 -0.86 3.16
N GLY A 8 -5.78 -1.93 3.94
CA GLY A 8 -5.07 -1.95 5.22
C GLY A 8 -3.62 -2.43 5.14
N VAL A 9 -3.08 -2.68 3.94
CA VAL A 9 -1.77 -3.31 3.71
C VAL A 9 -1.68 -4.70 4.35
N LYS A 10 -1.25 -4.77 5.61
CA LYS A 10 -1.23 -5.96 6.46
C LYS A 10 -1.21 -5.50 7.91
N SER A 11 -2.23 -5.87 8.70
CA SER A 11 -2.41 -5.37 10.08
C SER A 11 -1.15 -5.56 10.93
N SER A 12 -0.60 -6.78 10.96
CA SER A 12 0.60 -7.10 11.74
C SER A 12 1.85 -6.31 11.33
N PHE A 13 1.91 -5.82 10.09
CA PHE A 13 3.00 -4.96 9.63
C PHE A 13 2.78 -3.51 10.07
N VAL A 14 1.57 -2.99 9.89
CA VAL A 14 1.22 -1.63 10.34
C VAL A 14 1.42 -1.50 11.86
N GLU A 15 0.90 -2.45 12.63
CA GLU A 15 1.07 -2.51 14.10
C GLU A 15 2.55 -2.56 14.51
N TYR A 16 3.37 -3.33 13.77
CA TYR A 16 4.80 -3.41 14.01
C TYR A 16 5.52 -2.07 13.77
N VAL A 17 5.17 -1.36 12.69
CA VAL A 17 5.76 -0.05 12.39
C VAL A 17 5.33 0.97 13.45
N GLU A 18 4.05 1.00 13.82
CA GLU A 18 3.54 1.91 14.85
C GLU A 18 4.16 1.66 16.23
N ALA A 19 4.51 0.41 16.56
CA ALA A 19 5.19 0.09 17.80
C ALA A 19 6.65 0.58 17.86
N LEU A 20 7.30 0.75 16.70
CA LEU A 20 8.75 0.99 16.59
C LEU A 20 9.11 2.26 15.81
N GLY A 21 8.11 3.06 15.44
CA GLY A 21 8.26 4.16 14.50
C GLY A 21 6.94 4.82 14.17
N GLU A 22 6.75 5.18 12.91
CA GLU A 22 5.65 6.03 12.45
C GLU A 22 5.06 5.53 11.13
N VAL A 23 3.73 5.66 11.05
CA VAL A 23 2.96 5.51 9.82
C VAL A 23 2.34 6.87 9.49
N GLU A 24 2.82 7.49 8.42
CA GLU A 24 2.36 8.80 7.96
C GLU A 24 1.47 8.64 6.73
N VAL A 25 0.29 9.26 6.75
CA VAL A 25 -0.59 9.32 5.57
C VAL A 25 -0.43 10.66 4.88
N ILE A 26 -0.15 10.62 3.58
CA ILE A 26 0.16 11.78 2.76
C ILE A 26 -1.02 12.05 1.82
N ALA A 27 -1.54 13.28 1.89
CA ALA A 27 -2.68 13.73 1.11
C ALA A 27 -2.48 13.50 -0.41
N PRO A 28 -3.55 13.21 -1.18
CA PRO A 28 -4.95 13.20 -0.75
C PRO A 28 -5.42 11.88 -0.11
N ALA A 29 -4.51 10.96 0.25
CA ALA A 29 -4.90 9.81 1.04
C ALA A 29 -5.36 10.21 2.44
N ALA A 30 -6.19 9.38 3.05
CA ALA A 30 -6.66 9.52 4.42
C ALA A 30 -6.59 8.18 5.15
N ARG A 31 -6.65 8.21 6.49
CA ARG A 31 -6.79 7.01 7.31
C ARG A 31 -8.20 6.96 7.89
N ASP A 32 -8.89 5.85 7.66
CA ASP A 32 -10.22 5.62 8.22
C ASP A 32 -10.13 5.27 9.71
N GLY A 33 -11.24 5.38 10.44
CA GLY A 33 -11.29 5.13 11.89
C GLY A 33 -10.99 3.68 12.32
N ASP A 34 -11.03 2.74 11.37
CA ASP A 34 -10.65 1.34 11.55
C ASP A 34 -9.20 1.04 11.14
N GLY A 35 -8.43 2.09 10.82
CA GLY A 35 -7.01 2.01 10.50
C GLY A 35 -6.67 1.75 9.03
N ARG A 36 -7.66 1.51 8.15
CA ARG A 36 -7.43 1.33 6.72
C ARG A 36 -7.05 2.64 6.03
N PHE A 37 -6.27 2.55 4.96
CA PHE A 37 -5.88 3.71 4.16
C PHE A 37 -6.84 3.88 2.99
N ARG A 38 -7.36 5.08 2.82
CA ARG A 38 -8.28 5.48 1.77
C ARG A 38 -7.55 6.36 0.75
N PHE A 39 -7.55 5.93 -0.50
CA PHE A 39 -6.95 6.66 -1.63
C PHE A 39 -8.06 7.10 -2.58
N PRO A 40 -8.33 8.40 -2.75
CA PRO A 40 -9.39 8.86 -3.66
C PRO A 40 -9.04 8.57 -5.13
N ALA A 41 -10.04 8.20 -5.91
CA ALA A 41 -9.90 7.92 -7.33
C ALA A 41 -9.55 9.19 -8.13
N VAL A 42 -8.65 9.05 -9.11
CA VAL A 42 -8.22 10.13 -10.00
C VAL A 42 -8.38 9.75 -11.47
N GLY A 43 -9.17 10.54 -12.19
CA GLY A 43 -9.40 10.36 -13.63
C GLY A 43 -10.03 9.02 -14.01
N ALA A 44 -10.36 8.81 -15.29
CA ALA A 44 -11.13 7.67 -15.79
C ALA A 44 -10.39 6.31 -15.83
N GLY A 45 -9.23 6.18 -15.18
CA GLY A 45 -8.22 5.15 -15.52
C GLY A 45 -7.84 4.14 -14.43
N GLY A 46 -8.65 3.99 -13.38
CA GLY A 46 -8.35 3.04 -12.27
C GLY A 46 -7.17 3.46 -11.39
N GLY A 47 -6.77 4.74 -11.46
CA GLY A 47 -5.75 5.34 -10.61
C GLY A 47 -6.36 5.95 -9.36
N TYR A 48 -5.60 5.95 -8.29
CA TYR A 48 -5.91 6.57 -7.01
C TYR A 48 -4.72 7.42 -6.58
N ALA A 49 -4.96 8.46 -5.79
CA ALA A 49 -3.92 9.41 -5.39
C ALA A 49 -3.62 9.38 -3.89
N GLY A 50 -2.39 9.77 -3.56
CA GLY A 50 -1.90 9.89 -2.20
C GLY A 50 -0.96 8.76 -1.82
N ALA A 51 -0.43 8.83 -0.61
CA ALA A 51 0.59 7.89 -0.18
C ALA A 51 0.50 7.54 1.30
N VAL A 52 1.16 6.45 1.65
CA VAL A 52 1.44 6.07 3.04
C VAL A 52 2.93 5.80 3.18
N ALA A 53 3.56 6.40 4.18
CA ALA A 53 4.96 6.20 4.51
C ALA A 53 5.07 5.36 5.79
N PHE A 54 5.98 4.38 5.76
CA PHE A 54 6.29 3.50 6.86
C PHE A 54 7.74 3.71 7.26
N ARG A 55 7.97 4.20 8.48
CA ARG A 55 9.32 4.49 9.00
C ARG A 55 9.51 3.82 10.34
N ALA A 56 10.57 3.03 10.48
CA ALA A 56 10.89 2.33 11.73
C ALA A 56 12.40 2.10 11.87
N HIS A 57 12.83 1.58 13.02
CA HIS A 57 14.22 1.18 13.29
C HIS A 57 15.24 2.29 13.03
N HIS A 58 14.95 3.50 13.50
CA HIS A 58 15.84 4.66 13.36
C HIS A 58 16.27 4.94 11.92
N GLY A 59 15.37 4.71 10.95
CA GLY A 59 15.60 5.00 9.53
C GLY A 59 16.21 3.85 8.73
N ALA A 60 16.39 2.66 9.32
CA ALA A 60 16.72 1.46 8.55
C ALA A 60 15.54 0.95 7.71
N MET A 61 14.33 1.37 8.05
CA MET A 61 13.13 1.18 7.25
C MET A 61 12.54 2.55 6.95
N ASP A 62 12.48 2.91 5.67
CA ASP A 62 11.81 4.10 5.14
C ASP A 62 11.23 3.78 3.76
N VAL A 63 9.94 3.45 3.73
CA VAL A 63 9.22 3.09 2.50
C VAL A 63 8.03 4.00 2.33
N VAL A 64 7.85 4.55 1.13
CA VAL A 64 6.62 5.25 0.74
C VAL A 64 5.91 4.48 -0.35
N LEU A 65 4.66 4.08 -0.11
CA LEU A 65 3.78 3.52 -1.13
C LEU A 65 2.84 4.61 -1.63
N ARG A 66 2.90 4.94 -2.92
CA ARG A 66 2.16 6.07 -3.50
C ARG A 66 1.34 5.68 -4.71
N ASP A 67 0.29 6.47 -4.92
CA ASP A 67 -0.57 6.50 -6.11
C ASP A 67 -0.97 5.09 -6.60
N PRO A 68 -1.80 4.37 -5.82
CA PRO A 68 -2.20 3.03 -6.18
C PRO A 68 -2.94 3.00 -7.52
N ARG A 69 -2.76 1.90 -8.25
CA ARG A 69 -3.44 1.64 -9.51
C ARG A 69 -3.87 0.19 -9.55
N LEU A 70 -5.15 -0.03 -9.80
CA LEU A 70 -5.70 -1.35 -10.09
C LEU A 70 -5.73 -1.57 -11.59
N ASP A 71 -5.10 -2.65 -12.04
CA ASP A 71 -5.13 -3.12 -13.43
C ASP A 71 -5.41 -4.63 -13.45
N GLY A 72 -6.64 -5.00 -13.85
CA GLY A 72 -7.15 -6.36 -13.71
C GLY A 72 -7.04 -6.86 -12.27
N ARG A 73 -6.17 -7.85 -12.05
CA ARG A 73 -5.90 -8.46 -10.73
C ARG A 73 -4.63 -7.92 -10.05
N GLY A 74 -3.99 -6.90 -10.61
CA GLY A 74 -2.77 -6.32 -10.05
C GLY A 74 -3.06 -5.03 -9.30
N LEU A 75 -2.70 -4.97 -8.02
CA LEU A 75 -2.52 -3.71 -7.31
C LEU A 75 -1.07 -3.29 -7.47
N SER A 76 -0.85 -2.20 -8.21
CA SER A 76 0.47 -1.62 -8.42
C SER A 76 0.59 -0.26 -7.76
N MET A 77 1.78 0.05 -7.25
CA MET A 77 2.08 1.33 -6.61
C MET A 77 3.46 1.79 -7.04
N GLU A 78 3.66 3.11 -7.04
CA GLU A 78 5.00 3.65 -7.02
C GLU A 78 5.57 3.49 -5.62
N VAL A 79 6.87 3.19 -5.56
CA VAL A 79 7.57 2.88 -4.31
C VAL A 79 8.73 3.84 -4.19
N ASP A 80 8.87 4.42 -3.01
CA ASP A 80 10.07 5.12 -2.60
C ASP A 80 10.75 4.29 -1.52
N ASP A 81 12.06 4.10 -1.65
CA ASP A 81 12.87 3.39 -0.66
C ASP A 81 14.00 4.32 -0.23
N HIS A 82 13.97 4.77 1.03
CA HIS A 82 14.92 5.73 1.61
C HIS A 82 15.09 7.03 0.80
N GLY A 83 14.01 7.57 0.23
CA GLY A 83 14.06 8.78 -0.59
C GLY A 83 14.53 8.54 -2.04
N HIS A 84 14.70 7.28 -2.44
CA HIS A 84 15.01 6.87 -3.80
C HIS A 84 13.76 6.29 -4.50
N PRO A 85 13.12 7.07 -5.40
CA PRO A 85 12.00 6.58 -6.19
C PRO A 85 12.38 5.35 -7.01
N GLN A 86 11.57 4.31 -6.88
CA GLN A 86 11.61 3.10 -7.69
C GLN A 86 10.57 3.17 -8.81
N SER A 87 10.68 2.25 -9.77
CA SER A 87 9.64 2.07 -10.78
C SER A 87 8.34 1.56 -10.13
N ARG A 88 7.19 1.92 -10.72
CA ARG A 88 5.90 1.33 -10.35
C ARG A 88 5.98 -0.20 -10.41
N MET A 89 5.58 -0.86 -9.33
CA MET A 89 5.63 -2.30 -9.22
C MET A 89 4.32 -2.87 -8.69
N VAL A 90 4.06 -4.13 -9.03
CA VAL A 90 2.91 -4.86 -8.47
C VAL A 90 3.22 -5.20 -7.02
N ILE A 91 2.37 -4.73 -6.12
CA ILE A 91 2.48 -4.98 -4.68
C ILE A 91 1.69 -6.23 -4.32
N ALA A 92 0.49 -6.38 -4.88
CA ALA A 92 -0.38 -7.50 -4.58
C ALA A 92 -1.12 -8.01 -5.82
N HIS A 93 -1.41 -9.30 -5.81
CA HIS A 93 -2.43 -9.91 -6.64
C HIS A 93 -3.75 -9.90 -5.88
N VAL A 94 -4.80 -9.40 -6.51
CA VAL A 94 -6.12 -9.19 -5.93
C VAL A 94 -7.15 -10.04 -6.67
N ASP A 95 -7.99 -10.73 -5.91
CA ASP A 95 -9.22 -11.37 -6.39
C ASP A 95 -10.42 -10.88 -5.57
N GLU A 96 -11.60 -11.50 -5.73
CA GLU A 96 -12.86 -11.00 -5.14
C GLU A 96 -12.83 -10.93 -3.61
N GLU A 97 -12.03 -11.76 -2.94
CA GLU A 97 -12.02 -11.86 -1.48
C GLU A 97 -10.63 -11.69 -0.87
N ARG A 98 -9.57 -11.78 -1.68
CA ARG A 98 -8.20 -11.88 -1.18
C ARG A 98 -7.25 -10.91 -1.87
N ALA A 99 -6.27 -10.48 -1.11
CA ALA A 99 -5.06 -9.87 -1.63
C ALA A 99 -3.86 -10.71 -1.17
N ALA A 100 -2.97 -11.04 -2.10
CA ALA A 100 -1.77 -11.81 -1.83
C ALA A 100 -0.54 -11.04 -2.30
N LEU A 101 0.51 -11.03 -1.49
CA LEU A 101 1.76 -10.34 -1.79
C LEU A 101 2.37 -10.85 -3.09
N ALA A 102 2.63 -9.94 -4.03
CA ALA A 102 3.31 -10.26 -5.28
C ALA A 102 4.82 -10.44 -5.05
N ALA A 103 5.49 -11.12 -5.98
CA ALA A 103 6.94 -11.33 -5.88
C ALA A 103 7.75 -10.02 -5.83
N SER A 104 7.36 -9.03 -6.62
CA SER A 104 7.95 -7.69 -6.58
C SER A 104 7.63 -6.94 -5.28
N GLY A 105 6.44 -7.13 -4.73
CA GLY A 105 6.04 -6.51 -3.46
C GLY A 105 6.83 -7.03 -2.26
N ALA A 106 7.34 -8.26 -2.29
CA ALA A 106 8.13 -8.83 -1.21
C ALA A 106 9.44 -8.06 -0.94
N VAL A 107 9.98 -7.39 -1.94
CA VAL A 107 11.19 -6.54 -1.82
C VAL A 107 10.98 -5.44 -0.78
N ILE A 108 9.79 -4.85 -0.75
CA ILE A 108 9.44 -3.75 0.17
C ILE A 108 9.50 -4.18 1.64
N PHE A 109 9.30 -5.46 1.89
CA PHE A 109 9.32 -6.03 3.23
C PHE A 109 10.66 -6.70 3.54
N ASP A 110 11.72 -6.38 2.80
CA ASP A 110 13.03 -7.03 2.88
C ASP A 110 12.92 -8.57 2.84
N PHE A 111 11.98 -9.06 2.02
CA PHE A 111 11.63 -10.48 1.88
C PHE A 111 11.20 -11.20 3.18
N ARG A 112 10.87 -10.45 4.24
CA ARG A 112 10.36 -11.02 5.49
C ARG A 112 9.01 -11.73 5.30
N TYR A 113 8.27 -11.35 4.26
CA TYR A 113 7.05 -12.02 3.82
C TYR A 113 7.27 -12.65 2.44
N PRO A 114 7.08 -13.97 2.29
CA PRO A 114 7.20 -14.62 0.99
C PRO A 114 6.07 -14.19 0.04
N PRO A 115 6.28 -14.27 -1.29
CA PRO A 115 5.21 -14.09 -2.26
C PRO A 115 4.04 -15.06 -1.96
N GLY A 116 2.81 -14.60 -2.15
CA GLY A 116 1.60 -15.32 -1.74
C GLY A 116 1.17 -15.07 -0.29
N THR A 117 1.96 -14.35 0.52
CA THR A 117 1.55 -13.93 1.87
C THR A 117 0.22 -13.17 1.80
N GLU A 118 -0.73 -13.55 2.64
CA GLU A 118 -2.02 -12.88 2.73
C GLU A 118 -1.86 -11.45 3.26
N LEU A 119 -2.46 -10.51 2.52
CA LEU A 119 -2.55 -9.09 2.80
C LEU A 119 -4.00 -8.73 3.14
N ALA A 120 -4.21 -7.52 3.64
CA ALA A 120 -5.56 -7.01 3.84
C ALA A 120 -6.31 -6.98 2.49
N PRO A 121 -7.62 -7.31 2.46
CA PRO A 121 -8.41 -7.23 1.23
C PRO A 121 -8.43 -5.79 0.70
N VAL A 122 -8.48 -5.67 -0.63
CA VAL A 122 -8.58 -4.38 -1.33
C VAL A 122 -10.04 -4.13 -1.67
N LEU A 123 -10.60 -3.02 -1.19
CA LEU A 123 -11.98 -2.63 -1.49
C LEU A 123 -11.99 -1.42 -2.43
N VAL A 124 -12.91 -1.42 -3.38
CA VAL A 124 -13.16 -0.30 -4.27
C VAL A 124 -14.55 0.25 -4.02
N GLU A 125 -14.62 1.52 -3.64
CA GLU A 125 -15.86 2.25 -3.41
C GLU A 125 -16.15 3.19 -4.59
N SER A 126 -17.43 3.43 -4.90
CA SER A 126 -17.90 4.25 -6.03
C SER A 126 -18.39 5.63 -5.61
#